data_AF-A0A8J7XZ65-F1
#
_entry.id   AF-A0A8J7XZ65-F1
#
_cell.length_a   1.000
_cell.length_b   1.000
_cell.length_c   1.000
_cell.angle_alpha   90.00
_cell.angle_beta   90.00
_cell.angle_gamma   90.00
#
_symmetry.space_group_name_H-M   'P 1'
#
loop_
_entity.id
_entity.type
_entity.pdbx_description
1 polymer ?
#
loop_
_entity_poly.entity_id
_entity_poly.type
_entity_poly.pdbx_seq_one_letter_code
_entity_poly.pdbx_strand_id
1 'polypeptide(L)'
;MIIQAQIGACGTCINSHIYKGLDDVYFAAHSLAPERGILKKQKIEDMPTADIGIIDGPICYQGKEESIQIAEMVRERSKILLGLGTCAVGSQTIGGFITDDCSRLLPFFCPFLRTRHPKIENYVHFDYKLPVCSANQEGLRKIVEAVINKDTEYLKYFESPEATNVSVITESNLCMGCGTCGMACPTKAIDFPNQRPEINPEVCIKCGACFVQCPRSFFNTTTLTLRRFGQAGDPLLGYYQEAYSARTQNEDIQRLSQDGGIVTDLLCYLLEKNICDAAVVSVSRTGWDTIPEVVTTPEEVLKAAGTKYTVVPNLMGIKEAADQGYTNIAFVGVPCQIQGVAKTDAYPLGDRYYSSKINFIISIFCMENFLFRNLRSIVEGRTEVDMADVSKMGISKGRFWVRSADGNRFRVPVKHIKDYAQESCFYCLDFCGEHSDISVGGVGSPEGYSSVLVRSEKGKKVFSEFKKRIEHELISEEGMKTIHDLASIKKSTNSKTIERRKEKKERVTLFL
;
A
#
# COMPACT_ATOMS: atom_id res chain seq x y z
N MET A 1 24.47 20.62 2.70
CA MET A 1 23.59 21.81 2.76
C MET A 1 22.45 21.66 1.77
N ILE A 2 21.22 22.05 2.14
CA ILE A 2 20.01 21.95 1.29
C ILE A 2 19.48 23.37 1.01
N ILE A 3 19.09 23.65 -0.23
CA ILE A 3 18.30 24.84 -0.56
C ILE A 3 16.87 24.40 -0.85
N GLN A 4 15.90 25.01 -0.19
CA GLN A 4 14.48 24.86 -0.49
C GLN A 4 13.97 26.16 -1.09
N ALA A 5 13.30 26.06 -2.24
CA ALA A 5 12.69 27.18 -2.93
C ALA A 5 11.18 26.94 -3.13
N GLN A 6 10.36 27.74 -2.43
CA GLN A 6 8.92 27.77 -2.67
C GLN A 6 8.61 28.83 -3.72
N ILE A 7 8.22 28.40 -4.92
CA ILE A 7 7.94 29.31 -6.07
C ILE A 7 6.50 29.84 -6.02
N GLY A 8 5.59 29.10 -5.39
CA GLY A 8 4.21 29.52 -5.18
C GLY A 8 3.49 28.65 -4.15
N ALA A 9 2.31 29.08 -3.72
CA ALA A 9 1.47 28.31 -2.80
C ALA A 9 0.00 28.39 -3.26
N CYS A 10 -0.68 27.24 -3.36
CA CYS A 10 -2.12 27.26 -3.10
C CYS A 10 -2.25 27.51 -1.59
N GLY A 11 -3.09 28.45 -1.14
CA GLY A 11 -3.12 28.96 0.26
C GLY A 11 -3.30 27.93 1.40
N THR A 12 -3.32 26.63 1.10
CA THR A 12 -3.33 25.48 2.01
C THR A 12 -1.97 24.78 2.19
N CYS A 13 -0.97 25.04 1.34
CA CYS A 13 0.28 24.28 1.28
C CYS A 13 1.46 25.10 1.83
N ILE A 14 1.53 25.25 3.15
CA ILE A 14 2.77 25.67 3.82
C ILE A 14 3.56 24.40 4.11
N ASN A 15 4.45 24.06 3.19
CA ASN A 15 5.35 22.91 3.32
C ASN A 15 6.47 23.15 4.34
N SER A 16 6.61 24.33 4.95
CA SER A 16 7.70 24.61 5.91
C SER A 16 7.81 23.58 7.04
N HIS A 17 6.68 22.98 7.44
CA HIS A 17 6.67 21.89 8.41
C HIS A 17 7.37 20.62 7.89
N ILE A 18 7.27 20.26 6.60
CA ILE A 18 7.85 19.02 6.06
C ILE A 18 9.38 19.02 6.06
N TYR A 19 10.00 20.21 6.11
CA TYR A 19 11.45 20.39 6.15
C TYR A 19 12.00 20.45 7.57
N LYS A 20 11.14 20.46 8.61
CA LYS A 20 11.59 20.38 10.01
C LYS A 20 12.30 19.05 10.24
N GLY A 21 13.51 19.09 10.81
CA GLY A 21 14.33 17.91 11.08
C GLY A 21 15.29 17.53 9.95
N LEU A 22 15.32 18.29 8.85
CA LEU A 22 16.45 18.29 7.93
C LEU A 22 17.47 19.34 8.41
N ASP A 23 18.72 18.93 8.58
CA ASP A 23 19.81 19.82 8.98
C ASP A 23 20.26 20.70 7.79
N ASP A 24 20.75 21.91 8.08
CA ASP A 24 21.34 22.86 7.12
C ASP A 24 20.46 23.22 5.91
N VAL A 25 19.18 23.56 6.14
CA VAL A 25 18.24 24.03 5.10
C VAL A 25 18.25 25.55 4.98
N TYR A 26 18.69 26.06 3.82
CA TYR A 26 18.52 27.43 3.38
C TYR A 26 17.15 27.60 2.70
N PHE A 27 16.32 28.51 3.19
CA PHE A 27 14.96 28.73 2.68
C PHE A 27 14.90 29.98 1.77
N ALA A 28 14.60 29.76 0.50
CA ALA A 28 14.30 30.79 -0.49
C ALA A 28 12.78 30.78 -0.78
N ALA A 29 12.14 31.94 -0.86
CA ALA A 29 10.71 32.02 -1.16
C ALA A 29 10.41 33.19 -2.09
N HIS A 30 9.67 32.93 -3.17
CA HIS A 30 9.03 33.96 -3.96
C HIS A 30 7.79 34.46 -3.19
N SER A 31 7.64 35.78 -3.06
CA SER A 31 6.54 36.37 -2.27
C SER A 31 5.19 36.04 -2.89
N LEU A 32 4.31 35.40 -2.11
CA LEU A 32 2.84 35.57 -2.10
C LEU A 32 2.12 34.71 -1.02
N ALA A 33 2.81 34.30 0.04
CA ALA A 33 2.13 34.00 1.30
C ALA A 33 2.20 35.28 2.16
N PRO A 34 1.17 36.14 2.16
CA PRO A 34 1.11 37.21 3.13
C PRO A 34 1.09 36.56 4.52
N GLU A 35 2.02 36.98 5.37
CA GLU A 35 1.84 37.02 6.82
C GLU A 35 1.33 35.72 7.49
N ARG A 36 2.18 34.68 7.58
CA ARG A 36 2.04 33.64 8.62
C ARG A 36 3.34 33.25 9.33
N GLY A 37 4.33 34.15 9.39
CA GLY A 37 5.31 34.21 10.47
C GLY A 37 6.34 33.08 10.64
N ILE A 38 6.56 32.16 9.69
CA ILE A 38 7.43 30.98 9.94
C ILE A 38 8.81 31.05 9.25
N LEU A 39 9.04 31.85 8.21
CA LEU A 39 10.34 31.92 7.52
C LEU A 39 10.70 33.36 7.13
N LYS A 40 11.92 33.82 7.46
CA LYS A 40 12.44 35.14 7.02
C LYS A 40 12.78 35.04 5.53
N LYS A 41 12.22 35.92 4.70
CA LYS A 41 12.59 36.07 3.28
C LYS A 41 14.10 36.38 3.20
N GLN A 42 14.89 35.44 2.68
CA GLN A 42 16.31 35.65 2.39
C GLN A 42 16.46 36.11 0.94
N LYS A 43 17.45 36.97 0.68
CA LYS A 43 17.70 37.53 -0.65
C LYS A 43 18.18 36.42 -1.59
N ILE A 44 17.58 36.38 -2.78
CA ILE A 44 17.90 35.39 -3.80
C ILE A 44 19.36 35.53 -4.26
N GLU A 45 19.88 36.76 -4.26
CA GLU A 45 21.26 37.08 -4.63
C GLU A 45 22.28 36.51 -3.63
N ASP A 46 21.88 36.33 -2.38
CA ASP A 46 22.72 35.79 -1.29
C ASP A 46 22.62 34.26 -1.17
N MET A 47 21.97 33.58 -2.13
CA MET A 47 21.75 32.13 -2.09
C MET A 47 23.08 31.37 -2.15
N PRO A 48 23.40 30.50 -1.18
CA PRO A 48 24.66 29.75 -1.18
C PRO A 48 24.63 28.59 -2.19
N THR A 49 25.74 27.87 -2.38
CA THR A 49 25.79 26.66 -3.22
C THR A 49 25.50 25.40 -2.40
N ALA A 50 24.51 24.59 -2.79
CA ALA A 50 24.05 23.41 -2.06
C ALA A 50 24.35 22.08 -2.76
N ASP A 51 24.36 21.02 -1.95
CA ASP A 51 24.39 19.66 -2.48
C ASP A 51 23.03 19.28 -3.06
N ILE A 52 21.95 19.73 -2.43
CA ILE A 52 20.57 19.42 -2.82
C ILE A 52 19.75 20.71 -2.88
N GLY A 53 19.11 20.95 -4.02
CA GLY A 53 18.06 21.93 -4.21
C GLY A 53 16.71 21.25 -4.23
N ILE A 54 15.69 21.89 -3.65
CA ILE A 54 14.32 21.41 -3.64
C ILE A 54 13.42 22.55 -4.11
N ILE A 55 12.66 22.33 -5.18
CA ILE A 55 11.66 23.28 -5.65
C ILE A 55 10.27 22.70 -5.41
N ASP A 56 9.40 23.49 -4.78
CA ASP A 56 7.98 23.18 -4.69
C ASP A 56 7.07 24.37 -5.04
N GLY A 57 5.83 24.05 -5.34
CA GLY A 57 4.81 25.02 -5.71
C GLY A 57 4.70 25.26 -7.23
N PRO A 58 3.60 25.88 -7.68
CA PRO A 58 3.41 26.29 -9.06
C PRO A 58 4.09 27.64 -9.38
N ILE A 59 4.27 27.94 -10.67
CA ILE A 59 4.68 29.27 -11.17
C ILE A 59 3.54 30.28 -10.98
N CYS A 60 3.78 31.43 -10.36
CA CYS A 60 2.77 32.50 -10.25
C CYS A 60 2.60 33.26 -11.58
N TYR A 61 1.38 33.70 -11.94
CA TYR A 61 1.16 34.40 -13.22
C TYR A 61 1.69 35.84 -13.18
N GLN A 62 1.42 36.54 -12.09
CA GLN A 62 1.85 37.92 -11.89
C GLN A 62 3.36 38.04 -11.55
N GLY A 63 4.01 36.93 -11.17
CA GLY A 63 5.43 36.83 -10.84
C GLY A 63 6.20 35.80 -11.68
N LYS A 64 5.76 35.53 -12.91
CA LYS A 64 6.29 34.42 -13.74
C LYS A 64 7.80 34.48 -13.95
N GLU A 65 8.33 35.64 -14.31
CA GLU A 65 9.76 35.79 -14.61
C GLU A 65 10.61 35.57 -13.35
N GLU A 66 10.23 36.16 -12.22
CA GLU A 66 10.92 35.95 -10.94
C GLU A 66 10.82 34.49 -10.47
N SER A 67 9.66 33.85 -10.65
CA SER A 67 9.46 32.42 -10.38
C SER A 67 10.43 31.54 -11.19
N ILE A 68 10.62 31.85 -12.48
CA ILE A 68 11.54 31.13 -13.36
C ILE A 68 13.00 31.39 -12.96
N GLN A 69 13.36 32.64 -12.69
CA GLN A 69 14.70 33.02 -12.23
C GLN A 69 15.09 32.30 -10.94
N ILE A 70 14.17 32.18 -9.98
CA ILE A 70 14.41 31.42 -8.75
C ILE A 70 14.66 29.95 -9.07
N ALA A 71 13.86 29.33 -9.95
CA ALA A 71 14.05 27.94 -10.34
C ALA A 71 15.43 27.72 -10.99
N GLU A 72 15.80 28.58 -11.93
CA GLU A 72 17.10 28.55 -12.63
C GLU A 72 18.26 28.71 -11.64
N MET A 73 18.17 29.69 -10.73
CA MET A 73 19.19 29.91 -9.72
C MET A 73 19.36 28.72 -8.77
N VAL A 74 18.27 28.09 -8.33
CA VAL A 74 18.35 26.89 -7.47
C VAL A 74 18.99 25.74 -8.24
N ARG A 75 18.66 25.56 -9.52
CA ARG A 75 19.31 24.55 -10.39
C ARG A 75 20.80 24.81 -10.56
N GLU A 76 21.21 26.06 -10.80
CA GLU A 76 22.62 26.45 -10.95
C GLU A 76 23.41 26.28 -9.65
N ARG A 77 22.78 26.59 -8.51
CA ARG A 77 23.42 26.53 -7.20
C ARG A 77 23.33 25.17 -6.51
N SER A 78 22.69 24.17 -7.14
CA SER A 78 22.51 22.84 -6.55
C SER A 78 23.11 21.74 -7.41
N LYS A 79 23.85 20.81 -6.79
CA LYS A 79 24.36 19.61 -7.49
C LYS A 79 23.22 18.70 -7.94
N ILE A 80 22.24 18.47 -7.06
CA ILE A 80 21.05 17.66 -7.33
C ILE A 80 19.81 18.51 -7.09
N LEU A 81 18.84 18.47 -8.01
CA LEU A 81 17.58 19.21 -7.92
C LEU A 81 16.39 18.26 -7.81
N LEU A 82 15.64 18.39 -6.71
CA LEU A 82 14.39 17.68 -6.46
C LEU A 82 13.21 18.59 -6.79
N GLY A 83 12.24 18.09 -7.54
CA GLY A 83 10.96 18.76 -7.73
C GLY A 83 9.89 18.11 -6.85
N LEU A 84 9.27 18.86 -5.94
CA LEU A 84 8.28 18.36 -5.00
C LEU A 84 6.88 18.88 -5.29
N GLY A 85 5.92 17.95 -5.33
CA GLY A 85 4.51 18.23 -5.55
C GLY A 85 4.12 18.11 -7.02
N THR A 86 2.89 17.64 -7.27
CA THR A 86 2.39 17.49 -8.65
C THR A 86 2.31 18.83 -9.40
N CYS A 87 2.28 19.96 -8.69
CA CYS A 87 2.36 21.30 -9.27
C CYS A 87 3.74 21.64 -9.84
N ALA A 88 4.82 21.16 -9.21
CA ALA A 88 6.18 21.38 -9.67
C ALA A 88 6.60 20.42 -10.78
N VAL A 89 6.18 19.15 -10.69
CA VAL A 89 6.70 18.05 -11.55
C VAL A 89 5.65 17.34 -12.41
N GLY A 90 4.41 17.81 -12.44
CA GLY A 90 3.29 17.04 -12.99
C GLY A 90 3.25 16.91 -14.50
N SER A 91 3.38 15.68 -15.03
CA SER A 91 3.42 15.38 -16.47
C SER A 91 2.08 15.43 -17.22
N GLN A 92 0.87 15.42 -16.62
CA GLN A 92 -0.38 15.41 -17.44
C GLN A 92 -1.64 16.20 -16.98
N THR A 93 -1.80 16.72 -15.75
CA THR A 93 -3.10 17.37 -15.40
C THR A 93 -3.11 18.49 -14.35
N ILE A 94 -1.98 18.87 -13.76
CA ILE A 94 -1.95 19.78 -12.58
C ILE A 94 -0.74 20.72 -12.61
N GLY A 95 -0.27 21.10 -13.80
CA GLY A 95 0.60 22.28 -13.92
C GLY A 95 -0.32 23.49 -14.04
N GLY A 96 -0.36 24.37 -13.04
CA GLY A 96 -1.30 25.49 -13.06
C GLY A 96 -0.82 26.68 -12.27
N PHE A 97 -0.81 27.83 -12.93
CA PHE A 97 -0.51 29.13 -12.35
C PHE A 97 -1.59 29.55 -11.36
N ILE A 98 -1.20 30.33 -10.36
CA ILE A 98 -2.10 31.00 -9.42
C ILE A 98 -2.03 32.50 -9.74
N THR A 99 -3.18 33.15 -9.92
CA THR A 99 -3.33 34.61 -9.86
C THR A 99 -3.47 35.02 -8.39
N ASP A 100 -3.09 36.25 -8.02
CA ASP A 100 -3.14 36.78 -6.65
C ASP A 100 -4.51 36.59 -5.99
N ASP A 101 -5.60 36.70 -6.75
CA ASP A 101 -6.97 36.46 -6.26
C ASP A 101 -7.29 34.97 -5.99
N CYS A 102 -6.59 34.04 -6.65
CA CYS A 102 -6.71 32.60 -6.42
C CYS A 102 -5.92 32.09 -5.21
N SER A 103 -5.17 32.95 -4.51
CA SER A 103 -4.66 32.63 -3.17
C SER A 103 -5.79 32.38 -2.16
N ARG A 104 -6.99 32.93 -2.42
CA ARG A 104 -8.21 32.78 -1.58
C ARG A 104 -9.21 31.77 -2.12
N LEU A 105 -9.25 31.53 -3.43
CA LEU A 105 -10.10 30.51 -4.04
C LEU A 105 -9.29 29.22 -4.14
N LEU A 106 -9.58 28.31 -3.21
CA LEU A 106 -9.15 26.91 -3.24
C LEU A 106 -9.14 26.37 -4.69
N PRO A 107 -8.12 25.58 -5.09
CA PRO A 107 -7.99 25.01 -6.45
C PRO A 107 -9.17 24.09 -6.89
N PHE A 108 -10.19 23.95 -6.04
CA PHE A 108 -11.47 23.32 -6.31
C PHE A 108 -12.26 24.02 -7.43
N PHE A 109 -12.12 25.34 -7.63
CA PHE A 109 -13.06 26.11 -8.46
C PHE A 109 -12.70 26.31 -9.94
N CYS A 110 -11.56 25.83 -10.44
CA CYS A 110 -11.24 26.04 -11.87
C CYS A 110 -10.87 24.76 -12.65
N PRO A 111 -11.88 24.00 -13.11
CA PRO A 111 -11.71 22.93 -14.08
C PRO A 111 -11.15 23.37 -15.44
N PHE A 112 -11.35 24.64 -15.81
CA PHE A 112 -11.11 25.15 -17.16
C PHE A 112 -9.68 25.65 -17.44
N LEU A 113 -8.87 25.96 -16.42
CA LEU A 113 -7.48 26.46 -16.60
C LEU A 113 -6.44 25.33 -16.77
N ARG A 114 -6.87 24.07 -16.85
CA ARG A 114 -6.05 22.87 -16.62
C ARG A 114 -5.08 22.47 -17.75
N THR A 115 -5.04 23.16 -18.89
CA THR A 115 -4.35 22.68 -20.12
C THR A 115 -3.40 23.66 -20.82
N ARG A 116 -3.18 24.88 -20.32
CA ARG A 116 -2.46 25.93 -21.09
C ARG A 116 -1.22 26.53 -20.45
N HIS A 117 -0.69 25.92 -19.39
CA HIS A 117 0.30 26.59 -18.56
C HIS A 117 1.66 25.88 -18.54
N PRO A 118 2.79 26.60 -18.78
CA PRO A 118 4.11 26.01 -18.77
C PRO A 118 4.52 25.58 -17.35
N LYS A 119 5.15 24.41 -17.26
CA LYS A 119 5.54 23.78 -16.01
C LYS A 119 6.97 24.19 -15.64
N ILE A 120 7.35 24.08 -14.37
CA ILE A 120 8.74 24.35 -13.96
C ILE A 120 9.71 23.41 -14.69
N GLU A 121 9.31 22.14 -14.90
CA GLU A 121 10.09 21.17 -15.68
C GLU A 121 10.33 21.56 -17.15
N ASN A 122 9.62 22.56 -17.68
CA ASN A 122 9.89 23.10 -19.02
C ASN A 122 11.06 24.11 -19.02
N TYR A 123 11.46 24.61 -17.84
CA TYR A 123 12.48 25.64 -17.65
C TYR A 123 13.74 25.10 -16.97
N VAL A 124 13.58 24.15 -16.03
CA VAL A 124 14.71 23.54 -15.32
C VAL A 124 14.64 22.01 -15.32
N HIS A 125 15.82 21.39 -15.35
CA HIS A 125 15.95 19.94 -15.25
C HIS A 125 15.98 19.47 -13.80
N PHE A 126 14.99 18.65 -13.43
CA PHE A 126 14.95 17.92 -12.17
C PHE A 126 15.66 16.58 -12.30
N ASP A 127 16.58 16.29 -11.37
CA ASP A 127 17.22 14.97 -11.27
C ASP A 127 16.21 13.94 -10.72
N TYR A 128 15.40 14.36 -9.75
CA TYR A 128 14.31 13.54 -9.20
C TYR A 128 13.03 14.35 -9.03
N LYS A 129 11.91 13.71 -9.37
CA LYS A 129 10.56 14.25 -9.37
C LYS A 129 9.71 13.51 -8.34
N LEU A 130 9.05 14.26 -7.46
CA LEU A 130 8.28 13.74 -6.33
C LEU A 130 6.81 14.15 -6.50
N PRO A 131 5.99 13.39 -7.25
CA PRO A 131 4.64 13.80 -7.64
C PRO A 131 3.62 13.57 -6.51
N VAL A 132 3.86 14.17 -5.33
CA VAL A 132 3.01 14.08 -4.15
C VAL A 132 2.84 15.46 -3.50
N CYS A 133 1.62 15.98 -3.43
CA CYS A 133 1.36 17.30 -2.82
C CYS A 133 1.36 17.30 -1.28
N SER A 134 1.03 16.18 -0.65
CA SER A 134 0.93 16.05 0.81
C SER A 134 2.05 15.17 1.33
N ALA A 135 3.29 15.53 1.01
CA ALA A 135 4.45 14.77 1.42
C ALA A 135 4.60 14.77 2.95
N ASN A 136 4.90 13.61 3.55
CA ASN A 136 5.28 13.56 4.94
C ASN A 136 6.78 13.80 5.13
N GLN A 137 7.16 14.23 6.34
CA GLN A 137 8.54 14.56 6.69
C GLN A 137 9.47 13.36 6.47
N GLU A 138 9.06 12.19 6.97
CA GLU A 138 9.85 10.96 6.91
C GLU A 138 10.12 10.52 5.47
N GLY A 139 9.15 10.66 4.58
CA GLY A 139 9.27 10.32 3.17
C GLY A 139 10.24 11.23 2.43
N LEU A 140 10.19 12.53 2.70
CA LEU A 140 11.17 13.46 2.15
C LEU A 140 12.58 13.16 2.70
N ARG A 141 12.69 12.92 4.02
CA ARG A 141 13.94 12.55 4.69
C ARG A 141 14.56 11.29 4.05
N LYS A 142 13.80 10.21 3.88
CA LYS A 142 14.28 8.98 3.22
C LYS A 142 14.75 9.21 1.78
N ILE A 143 14.12 10.13 1.04
CA ILE A 143 14.56 10.47 -0.31
C ILE A 143 15.86 11.26 -0.28
N VAL A 144 15.97 12.26 0.60
CA VAL A 144 17.21 13.02 0.79
C VAL A 144 18.37 12.10 1.21
N GLU A 145 18.14 11.18 2.15
CA GLU A 145 19.11 10.16 2.54
C GLU A 145 19.51 9.25 1.37
N ALA A 146 18.54 8.79 0.58
CA ALA A 146 18.82 7.99 -0.59
C ALA A 146 19.65 8.76 -1.63
N VAL A 147 19.41 10.05 -1.81
CA VAL A 147 20.20 10.94 -2.68
C VAL A 147 21.64 11.06 -2.16
N ILE A 148 21.81 11.34 -0.88
CA ILE A 148 23.14 11.44 -0.23
C ILE A 148 23.92 10.14 -0.37
N ASN A 149 23.25 9.02 -0.15
CA ASN A 149 23.85 7.68 -0.19
C ASN A 149 23.95 7.10 -1.61
N LYS A 150 23.45 7.82 -2.63
CA LYS A 150 23.38 7.36 -4.03
C LYS A 150 22.66 6.01 -4.18
N ASP A 151 21.58 5.81 -3.43
CA ASP A 151 20.71 4.63 -3.52
C ASP A 151 19.85 4.71 -4.78
N THR A 152 20.46 4.41 -5.93
CA THR A 152 19.83 4.48 -7.25
C THR A 152 18.63 3.54 -7.37
N GLU A 153 18.66 2.39 -6.71
CA GLU A 153 17.54 1.42 -6.73
C GLU A 153 16.30 1.96 -6.02
N TYR A 154 16.47 2.69 -4.92
CA TYR A 154 15.38 3.38 -4.26
C TYR A 154 14.87 4.58 -5.05
N LEU A 155 15.78 5.33 -5.68
CA LEU A 155 15.47 6.58 -6.38
C LEU A 155 14.92 6.40 -7.80
N LYS A 156 15.14 5.24 -8.42
CA LYS A 156 14.79 4.93 -9.82
C LYS A 156 13.40 5.38 -10.26
N TYR A 157 12.38 5.14 -9.43
CA TYR A 157 11.01 5.57 -9.76
C TYR A 157 10.88 7.10 -9.88
N PHE A 158 11.62 7.83 -9.04
CA PHE A 158 11.55 9.29 -8.98
C PHE A 158 12.35 9.97 -10.10
N GLU A 159 13.15 9.27 -10.90
CA GLU A 159 13.83 9.84 -12.07
C GLU A 159 12.82 10.24 -13.17
N SER A 160 11.82 9.39 -13.41
CA SER A 160 10.78 9.61 -14.42
C SER A 160 9.42 9.04 -13.97
N PRO A 161 8.81 9.64 -12.93
CA PRO A 161 7.56 9.14 -12.39
C PRO A 161 6.38 9.58 -13.23
N GLU A 162 5.32 8.79 -13.18
CA GLU A 162 4.01 9.23 -13.63
C GLU A 162 3.35 10.10 -12.56
N ALA A 163 2.92 11.31 -12.94
CA ALA A 163 2.18 12.21 -12.07
C ALA A 163 0.67 12.11 -12.35
N THR A 164 0.03 11.10 -11.76
CA THR A 164 -1.39 10.80 -11.96
C THR A 164 -2.04 10.29 -10.67
N ASN A 165 -3.35 10.02 -10.70
CA ASN A 165 -4.06 9.34 -9.62
C ASN A 165 -4.18 7.83 -9.92
N VAL A 166 -4.82 7.07 -9.03
CA VAL A 166 -4.90 5.61 -9.14
C VAL A 166 -5.78 5.10 -10.30
N SER A 167 -6.52 5.96 -11.02
CA SER A 167 -7.43 5.55 -12.10
C SER A 167 -6.71 4.76 -13.20
N VAL A 168 -5.46 5.12 -13.49
CA VAL A 168 -4.67 4.44 -14.53
C VAL A 168 -4.38 2.97 -14.16
N ILE A 169 -4.29 2.66 -12.86
CA ILE A 169 -4.13 1.28 -12.37
C ILE A 169 -5.42 0.48 -12.55
N THR A 170 -6.59 1.10 -12.32
CA THR A 170 -7.88 0.45 -12.54
C THR A 170 -8.20 0.27 -14.01
N GLU A 171 -7.97 1.29 -14.84
CA GLU A 171 -8.17 1.27 -16.29
C GLU A 171 -7.26 0.23 -16.97
N SER A 172 -6.08 -0.02 -16.39
CA SER A 172 -5.17 -1.07 -16.84
C SER A 172 -5.47 -2.45 -16.26
N ASN A 173 -6.57 -2.67 -15.53
CA ASN A 173 -6.90 -3.94 -14.84
C ASN A 173 -5.80 -4.48 -13.90
N LEU A 174 -4.92 -3.61 -13.39
CA LEU A 174 -3.85 -3.99 -12.48
C LEU A 174 -4.27 -3.94 -11.00
N CYS A 175 -5.44 -3.33 -10.71
CA CYS A 175 -5.93 -3.11 -9.36
C CYS A 175 -6.21 -4.43 -8.61
N MET A 176 -5.71 -4.54 -7.38
CA MET A 176 -5.92 -5.69 -6.50
C MET A 176 -7.03 -5.47 -5.45
N GLY A 177 -7.57 -4.25 -5.36
CA GLY A 177 -8.61 -3.89 -4.39
C GLY A 177 -8.14 -3.87 -2.93
N CYS A 178 -6.84 -3.64 -2.69
CA CYS A 178 -6.24 -3.73 -1.36
C CYS A 178 -6.61 -2.58 -0.39
N GLY A 179 -7.02 -1.42 -0.91
CA GLY A 179 -7.39 -0.25 -0.10
C GLY A 179 -6.29 0.82 0.07
N THR A 180 -5.05 0.56 -0.34
CA THR A 180 -3.91 1.49 -0.11
C THR A 180 -4.15 2.90 -0.67
N CYS A 181 -4.82 3.02 -1.82
CA CYS A 181 -5.13 4.32 -2.40
C CYS A 181 -6.11 5.15 -1.55
N GLY A 182 -7.14 4.51 -0.97
CA GLY A 182 -8.09 5.19 -0.08
C GLY A 182 -7.47 5.51 1.27
N MET A 183 -6.62 4.62 1.81
CA MET A 183 -5.81 4.87 3.01
C MET A 183 -4.93 6.12 2.83
N ALA A 184 -4.28 6.26 1.66
CA ALA A 184 -3.41 7.40 1.36
C ALA A 184 -4.16 8.69 0.97
N CYS A 185 -5.46 8.63 0.66
CA CYS A 185 -6.20 9.77 0.12
C CYS A 185 -6.46 10.84 1.19
N PRO A 186 -5.90 12.06 1.08
CA PRO A 186 -6.05 13.09 2.09
C PRO A 186 -7.46 13.70 2.12
N THR A 187 -8.16 13.74 0.99
CA THR A 187 -9.49 14.35 0.87
C THR A 187 -10.64 13.35 0.98
N LYS A 188 -10.34 12.07 1.23
CA LYS A 188 -11.34 10.99 1.25
C LYS A 188 -12.16 10.91 -0.04
N ALA A 189 -11.51 11.18 -1.18
CA ALA A 189 -12.14 11.15 -2.50
C ALA A 189 -12.27 9.73 -3.11
N ILE A 190 -11.91 8.67 -2.39
CA ILE A 190 -11.83 7.31 -2.94
C ILE A 190 -12.63 6.35 -2.07
N ASP A 191 -13.66 5.75 -2.65
CA ASP A 191 -14.52 4.73 -2.04
C ASP A 191 -14.39 3.37 -2.76
N PHE A 192 -14.99 2.31 -2.19
CA PHE A 192 -14.88 0.94 -2.72
C PHE A 192 -16.24 0.21 -2.89
N PRO A 193 -17.24 0.81 -3.56
CA PRO A 193 -18.61 0.26 -3.62
C PRO A 193 -18.69 -1.15 -4.23
N ASN A 194 -17.73 -1.52 -5.09
CA ASN A 194 -17.65 -2.83 -5.72
C ASN A 194 -16.29 -3.51 -5.49
N GLN A 195 -15.70 -3.30 -4.30
CA GLN A 195 -14.36 -3.80 -3.94
C GLN A 195 -13.24 -3.28 -4.87
N ARG A 196 -13.54 -2.20 -5.59
CA ARG A 196 -12.66 -1.48 -6.52
C ARG A 196 -12.75 0.01 -6.23
N PRO A 197 -11.62 0.75 -6.33
CA PRO A 197 -11.63 2.16 -6.00
C PRO A 197 -12.43 2.95 -7.02
N GLU A 198 -13.31 3.80 -6.54
CA GLU A 198 -14.05 4.79 -7.32
C GLU A 198 -13.66 6.18 -6.82
N ILE A 199 -13.23 7.06 -7.72
CA ILE A 199 -12.71 8.39 -7.36
C ILE A 199 -13.81 9.42 -7.60
N ASN A 200 -14.18 10.17 -6.56
CA ASN A 200 -15.03 11.34 -6.70
C ASN A 200 -14.22 12.51 -7.30
N PRO A 201 -14.50 12.94 -8.55
CA PRO A 201 -13.72 13.98 -9.22
C PRO A 201 -13.88 15.37 -8.60
N GLU A 202 -14.99 15.64 -7.90
CA GLU A 202 -15.28 16.92 -7.25
C GLU A 202 -14.49 17.09 -5.94
N VAL A 203 -14.11 15.97 -5.30
CA VAL A 203 -13.33 15.96 -4.05
C VAL A 203 -11.84 15.69 -4.32
N CYS A 204 -11.50 15.10 -5.45
CA CYS A 204 -10.14 14.73 -5.80
C CYS A 204 -9.29 15.95 -6.19
N ILE A 205 -8.31 16.27 -5.35
CA ILE A 205 -7.30 17.31 -5.63
C ILE A 205 -6.14 16.82 -6.51
N LYS A 206 -6.23 15.58 -6.99
CA LYS A 206 -5.22 14.91 -7.82
C LYS A 206 -3.77 14.94 -7.27
N CYS A 207 -3.61 14.94 -5.95
CA CYS A 207 -2.32 15.07 -5.26
C CYS A 207 -1.26 13.99 -5.54
N GLY A 208 -1.57 12.93 -6.29
CA GLY A 208 -0.65 11.83 -6.62
C GLY A 208 -0.37 10.80 -5.51
N ALA A 209 -0.70 11.09 -4.25
CA ALA A 209 -0.43 10.20 -3.11
C ALA A 209 -0.97 8.77 -3.31
N CYS A 210 -2.19 8.64 -3.83
CA CYS A 210 -2.81 7.34 -4.10
C CYS A 210 -2.06 6.50 -5.15
N PHE A 211 -1.44 7.12 -6.15
CA PHE A 211 -0.65 6.43 -7.17
C PHE A 211 0.72 6.07 -6.63
N VAL A 212 1.40 7.01 -5.97
CA VAL A 212 2.72 6.78 -5.38
C VAL A 212 2.67 5.67 -4.34
N GLN A 213 1.62 5.59 -3.53
CA GLN A 213 1.43 4.54 -2.53
C GLN A 213 0.91 3.21 -3.09
N CYS A 214 0.35 3.18 -4.30
CA CYS A 214 -0.22 1.96 -4.85
C CYS A 214 0.89 0.90 -5.09
N PRO A 215 0.82 -0.32 -4.54
CA PRO A 215 1.81 -1.38 -4.82
C PRO A 215 1.81 -1.81 -6.29
N ARG A 216 0.87 -1.30 -7.10
CA ARG A 216 0.79 -1.57 -8.54
C ARG A 216 1.31 -0.44 -9.43
N SER A 217 1.83 0.66 -8.89
CA SER A 217 2.55 1.66 -9.68
C SER A 217 4.01 1.25 -9.88
N PHE A 218 4.75 1.12 -8.79
CA PHE A 218 6.11 0.59 -8.74
C PHE A 218 6.29 -0.25 -7.48
N PHE A 219 7.10 -1.30 -7.54
CA PHE A 219 7.33 -2.18 -6.38
C PHE A 219 8.66 -2.93 -6.54
N ASN A 220 9.73 -2.44 -5.91
CA ASN A 220 11.04 -3.11 -5.98
C ASN A 220 11.16 -4.12 -4.83
N THR A 221 10.74 -5.37 -5.08
CA THR A 221 10.73 -6.45 -4.08
C THR A 221 12.08 -6.60 -3.38
N THR A 222 13.19 -6.53 -4.11
CA THR A 222 14.54 -6.66 -3.55
C THR A 222 14.83 -5.55 -2.56
N THR A 223 14.63 -4.29 -2.96
CA THR A 223 14.82 -3.12 -2.10
C THR A 223 13.93 -3.15 -0.86
N LEU A 224 12.66 -3.55 -1.03
CA LEU A 224 11.70 -3.71 0.06
C LEU A 224 12.10 -4.82 1.04
N THR A 225 12.57 -5.96 0.53
CA THR A 225 13.03 -7.10 1.34
C THR A 225 14.27 -6.72 2.14
N LEU A 226 15.28 -6.13 1.49
CA LEU A 226 16.52 -5.70 2.14
C LEU A 226 16.26 -4.63 3.21
N ARG A 227 15.39 -3.65 2.94
CA ARG A 227 15.05 -2.61 3.92
C ARG A 227 14.28 -3.18 5.13
N ARG A 228 13.44 -4.19 4.92
CA ARG A 228 12.63 -4.78 6.00
C ARG A 228 13.41 -5.79 6.84
N PHE A 229 14.22 -6.63 6.22
CA PHE A 229 14.84 -7.79 6.88
C PHE A 229 16.37 -7.73 6.94
N GLY A 230 17.01 -6.77 6.26
CA GLY A 230 18.47 -6.64 6.20
C GLY A 230 19.17 -7.63 5.28
N GLN A 231 18.44 -8.59 4.70
CA GLN A 231 18.97 -9.62 3.82
C GLN A 231 17.92 -10.14 2.85
N ALA A 232 18.39 -10.77 1.77
CA ALA A 232 17.52 -11.48 0.84
C ALA A 232 16.97 -12.76 1.49
N GLY A 233 15.91 -13.31 0.90
CA GLY A 233 15.31 -14.56 1.34
C GLY A 233 15.28 -15.61 0.25
N ASP A 234 14.49 -16.66 0.50
CA ASP A 234 14.22 -17.68 -0.49
C ASP A 234 13.57 -17.07 -1.76
N PRO A 235 13.98 -17.46 -2.98
CA PRO A 235 13.42 -16.90 -4.22
C PRO A 235 11.91 -17.13 -4.42
N LEU A 236 11.35 -18.17 -3.78
CA LEU A 236 9.95 -18.56 -3.90
C LEU A 236 9.11 -18.10 -2.70
N LEU A 237 9.66 -18.17 -1.49
CA LEU A 237 8.94 -17.92 -0.23
C LEU A 237 9.31 -16.61 0.45
N GLY A 238 10.30 -15.88 -0.07
CA GLY A 238 10.87 -14.69 0.56
C GLY A 238 11.65 -15.03 1.83
N TYR A 239 11.97 -14.01 2.61
CA TYR A 239 12.72 -14.20 3.85
C TYR A 239 11.83 -14.79 4.95
N TYR A 240 12.29 -15.88 5.56
CA TYR A 240 11.72 -16.45 6.77
C TYR A 240 12.84 -17.09 7.60
N GLN A 241 12.64 -17.16 8.91
CA GLN A 241 13.63 -17.70 9.86
C GLN A 241 13.24 -19.09 10.34
N GLU A 242 11.95 -19.31 10.57
CA GLU A 242 11.44 -20.56 11.14
C GLU A 242 10.10 -20.89 10.47
N ALA A 243 9.82 -22.19 10.36
CA ALA A 243 8.57 -22.68 9.78
C ALA A 243 8.00 -23.81 10.66
N TYR A 244 6.72 -23.72 10.96
CA TYR A 244 6.03 -24.64 11.87
C TYR A 244 4.73 -25.16 11.25
N SER A 245 4.31 -26.35 11.66
CA SER A 245 2.90 -26.76 11.58
C SER A 245 2.28 -26.54 12.96
N ALA A 246 1.16 -25.82 13.03
CA ALA A 246 0.58 -25.42 14.31
C ALA A 246 -0.95 -25.39 14.32
N ARG A 247 -1.52 -25.59 15.51
CA ARG A 247 -2.95 -25.56 15.79
C ARG A 247 -3.23 -24.96 17.17
N THR A 248 -4.22 -24.08 17.27
CA THR A 248 -4.67 -23.53 18.57
C THR A 248 -5.21 -24.63 19.49
N GLN A 249 -5.02 -24.49 20.80
CA GLN A 249 -5.63 -25.36 21.82
C GLN A 249 -7.01 -24.86 22.27
N ASN A 250 -7.44 -23.67 21.84
CA ASN A 250 -8.73 -23.10 22.20
C ASN A 250 -9.86 -23.72 21.36
N GLU A 251 -10.76 -24.46 21.99
CA GLU A 251 -11.85 -25.18 21.33
C GLU A 251 -12.84 -24.27 20.58
N ASP A 252 -13.12 -23.08 21.10
CA ASP A 252 -14.01 -22.11 20.44
C ASP A 252 -13.38 -21.60 19.15
N ILE A 253 -12.08 -21.28 19.18
CA ILE A 253 -11.33 -20.88 17.99
C ILE A 253 -11.26 -22.03 16.99
N GLN A 254 -10.98 -23.27 17.43
CA GLN A 254 -10.95 -24.44 16.54
C GLN A 254 -12.27 -24.60 15.78
N ARG A 255 -13.41 -24.47 16.47
CA ARG A 255 -14.75 -24.64 15.87
C ARG A 255 -15.03 -23.62 14.76
N LEU A 256 -14.60 -22.38 14.97
CA LEU A 256 -14.83 -21.26 14.04
C LEU A 256 -13.82 -21.19 12.89
N SER A 257 -12.64 -21.79 13.07
CA SER A 257 -11.50 -21.59 12.18
C SER A 257 -11.64 -22.33 10.85
N GLN A 258 -10.93 -21.81 9.84
CA GLN A 258 -10.80 -22.47 8.54
C GLN A 258 -9.84 -23.66 8.60
N ASP A 259 -8.68 -23.43 9.21
CA ASP A 259 -7.56 -24.37 9.36
C ASP A 259 -7.21 -24.49 10.86
N GLY A 260 -5.94 -24.32 11.26
CA GLY A 260 -5.48 -24.45 12.65
C GLY A 260 -5.78 -23.28 13.60
N GLY A 261 -6.54 -22.27 13.16
CA GLY A 261 -6.96 -21.14 14.02
C GLY A 261 -5.86 -20.21 14.51
N ILE A 262 -4.66 -20.29 13.91
CA ILE A 262 -3.48 -19.55 14.33
C ILE A 262 -3.65 -18.04 14.24
N VAL A 263 -4.25 -17.52 13.15
CA VAL A 263 -4.43 -16.07 12.98
C VAL A 263 -5.31 -15.49 14.08
N THR A 264 -6.46 -16.13 14.33
CA THR A 264 -7.43 -15.69 15.35
C THR A 264 -6.82 -15.73 16.76
N ASP A 265 -6.16 -16.82 17.12
CA ASP A 265 -5.55 -16.99 18.45
C ASP A 265 -4.35 -16.04 18.65
N LEU A 266 -3.56 -15.81 17.59
CA LEU A 266 -2.47 -14.83 17.61
C LEU A 266 -2.99 -13.41 17.79
N LEU A 267 -4.08 -13.03 17.12
CA LEU A 267 -4.70 -11.72 17.34
C LEU A 267 -5.22 -11.56 18.77
N CYS A 268 -5.89 -12.58 19.32
CA CYS A 268 -6.33 -12.57 20.72
C CYS A 268 -5.12 -12.39 21.65
N TYR A 269 -4.04 -13.15 21.44
CA TYR A 269 -2.81 -13.01 22.20
C TYR A 269 -2.19 -11.61 22.11
N LEU A 270 -2.15 -11.00 20.92
CA LEU A 270 -1.60 -9.65 20.71
C LEU A 270 -2.38 -8.58 21.50
N LEU A 271 -3.72 -8.70 21.52
CA LEU A 271 -4.60 -7.79 22.27
C LEU A 271 -4.51 -8.05 23.79
N GLU A 272 -4.61 -9.30 24.23
CA GLU A 272 -4.50 -9.71 25.64
C GLU A 272 -3.18 -9.27 26.29
N LYS A 273 -2.08 -9.30 25.53
CA LYS A 273 -0.76 -8.89 25.98
C LYS A 273 -0.48 -7.39 25.78
N ASN A 274 -1.46 -6.62 25.27
CA ASN A 274 -1.31 -5.21 24.92
C ASN A 274 -0.10 -4.95 24.00
N ILE A 275 0.26 -5.94 23.17
CA ILE A 275 1.26 -5.75 22.11
C ILE A 275 0.63 -4.90 21.01
N CYS A 276 -0.66 -5.12 20.74
CA CYS A 276 -1.47 -4.28 19.87
C CYS A 276 -2.66 -3.73 20.64
N ASP A 277 -3.09 -2.50 20.30
CA ASP A 277 -4.25 -1.82 20.88
C ASP A 277 -5.53 -2.00 20.03
N ALA A 278 -5.37 -2.37 18.77
CA ALA A 278 -6.44 -2.75 17.85
C ALA A 278 -5.92 -3.73 16.79
N ALA A 279 -6.84 -4.42 16.12
CA ALA A 279 -6.57 -5.23 14.94
C ALA A 279 -7.49 -4.85 13.79
N VAL A 280 -6.99 -4.95 12.56
CA VAL A 280 -7.79 -4.78 11.34
C VAL A 280 -7.99 -6.13 10.69
N VAL A 281 -9.26 -6.52 10.59
CA VAL A 281 -9.71 -7.83 10.11
C VAL A 281 -10.81 -7.66 9.06
N SER A 282 -11.19 -8.77 8.43
CA SER A 282 -12.32 -8.79 7.48
C SER A 282 -13.51 -9.50 8.12
N VAL A 283 -14.65 -8.82 8.16
CA VAL A 283 -15.90 -9.37 8.68
C VAL A 283 -16.98 -9.42 7.61
N SER A 284 -18.01 -10.22 7.86
CA SER A 284 -19.23 -10.22 7.07
C SER A 284 -20.31 -9.40 7.80
N ARG A 285 -20.87 -8.36 7.16
CA ARG A 285 -21.97 -7.58 7.76
C ARG A 285 -23.31 -8.30 7.64
N THR A 286 -23.63 -8.72 6.42
CA THR A 286 -24.87 -9.44 6.06
C THR A 286 -24.55 -10.50 5.02
N GLY A 287 -24.77 -11.77 5.37
CA GLY A 287 -24.39 -12.90 4.53
C GLY A 287 -22.88 -12.92 4.25
N TRP A 288 -22.50 -12.72 3.00
CA TRP A 288 -21.11 -12.70 2.53
C TRP A 288 -20.66 -11.33 2.01
N ASP A 289 -21.42 -10.27 2.33
CA ASP A 289 -20.98 -8.88 2.14
C ASP A 289 -19.91 -8.53 3.16
N THR A 290 -18.69 -8.25 2.69
CA THR A 290 -17.51 -8.13 3.54
C THR A 290 -16.93 -6.73 3.57
N ILE A 291 -16.54 -6.32 4.78
CA ILE A 291 -15.92 -5.02 5.04
C ILE A 291 -14.67 -5.20 5.91
N PRO A 292 -13.72 -4.25 5.85
CA PRO A 292 -12.75 -4.10 6.91
C PRO A 292 -13.46 -3.71 8.21
N GLU A 293 -12.98 -4.25 9.33
CA GLU A 293 -13.43 -3.84 10.66
C GLU A 293 -12.24 -3.69 11.59
N VAL A 294 -12.31 -2.68 12.46
CA VAL A 294 -11.37 -2.45 13.55
C VAL A 294 -11.92 -3.15 14.79
N VAL A 295 -11.16 -4.11 15.32
CA VAL A 295 -11.53 -4.88 16.51
C VAL A 295 -10.53 -4.65 17.62
N THR A 296 -11.01 -4.71 18.86
CA THR A 296 -10.23 -4.37 20.07
C THR A 296 -10.32 -5.43 21.15
N THR A 297 -11.25 -6.37 21.01
CA THR A 297 -11.46 -7.45 21.99
C THR A 297 -11.32 -8.84 21.34
N PRO A 298 -10.92 -9.87 22.09
CA PRO A 298 -10.93 -11.25 21.62
C PRO A 298 -12.30 -11.67 21.07
N GLU A 299 -13.40 -11.27 21.70
CA GLU A 299 -14.76 -11.60 21.27
C GLU A 299 -15.09 -11.04 19.88
N GLU A 300 -14.63 -9.82 19.58
CA GLU A 300 -14.75 -9.23 18.26
C GLU A 300 -13.86 -9.95 17.23
N VAL A 301 -12.64 -10.34 17.61
CA VAL A 301 -11.73 -11.13 16.76
C VAL A 301 -12.37 -12.47 16.36
N LEU A 302 -13.06 -13.16 17.28
CA LEU A 302 -13.73 -14.43 16.99
C LEU A 302 -14.82 -14.29 15.93
N LYS A 303 -15.56 -13.17 15.89
CA LYS A 303 -16.59 -12.90 14.87
C LYS A 303 -16.01 -12.78 13.46
N ALA A 304 -14.74 -12.40 13.34
CA ALA A 304 -14.04 -12.28 12.07
C ALA A 304 -13.50 -13.61 11.53
N ALA A 305 -13.49 -14.68 12.32
CA ALA A 305 -12.89 -15.96 11.96
C ALA A 305 -13.48 -16.58 10.68
N GLY A 306 -12.68 -17.41 10.01
CA GLY A 306 -13.06 -18.09 8.77
C GLY A 306 -12.78 -17.28 7.51
N THR A 307 -12.41 -17.98 6.44
CA THR A 307 -11.99 -17.37 5.18
C THR A 307 -13.17 -16.85 4.38
N LYS A 308 -13.07 -15.61 3.90
CA LYS A 308 -13.97 -15.03 2.90
C LYS A 308 -13.20 -14.93 1.59
N TYR A 309 -13.58 -15.73 0.59
CA TYR A 309 -12.93 -15.77 -0.73
C TYR A 309 -13.37 -14.60 -1.61
N THR A 310 -13.39 -13.40 -1.03
CA THR A 310 -13.71 -12.19 -1.75
C THR A 310 -12.79 -11.02 -1.39
N VAL A 311 -12.74 -9.99 -2.24
CA VAL A 311 -11.85 -8.84 -2.07
C VAL A 311 -12.35 -7.93 -0.97
N VAL A 312 -11.50 -7.64 0.02
CA VAL A 312 -11.80 -6.66 1.07
C VAL A 312 -10.70 -5.59 1.07
N PRO A 313 -11.01 -4.29 1.02
CA PRO A 313 -10.00 -3.24 1.03
C PRO A 313 -9.44 -2.99 2.45
N ASN A 314 -8.81 -4.01 3.07
CA ASN A 314 -8.40 -3.98 4.48
C ASN A 314 -7.50 -2.80 4.86
N LEU A 315 -6.72 -2.23 3.94
CA LEU A 315 -5.89 -1.05 4.23
C LEU A 315 -6.74 0.18 4.62
N MET A 316 -8.02 0.23 4.23
CA MET A 316 -8.96 1.25 4.73
C MET A 316 -9.17 1.16 6.23
N GLY A 317 -9.18 -0.06 6.79
CA GLY A 317 -9.31 -0.28 8.23
C GLY A 317 -8.12 0.27 9.03
N ILE A 318 -6.91 0.34 8.44
CA ILE A 318 -5.76 0.99 9.10
C ILE A 318 -6.02 2.49 9.25
N LYS A 319 -6.52 3.14 8.19
CA LYS A 319 -6.90 4.56 8.23
C LYS A 319 -7.99 4.79 9.27
N GLU A 320 -9.00 3.94 9.29
CA GLU A 320 -10.09 4.02 10.27
C GLU A 320 -9.58 3.86 11.71
N ALA A 321 -8.81 2.80 12.00
CA ALA A 321 -8.22 2.58 13.33
C ALA A 321 -7.35 3.76 13.77
N ALA A 322 -6.54 4.30 12.85
CA ALA A 322 -5.70 5.44 13.11
C ALA A 322 -6.50 6.74 13.36
N ASP A 323 -7.60 6.95 12.62
CA ASP A 323 -8.53 8.08 12.81
C ASP A 323 -9.31 7.93 14.15
N GLN A 324 -9.53 6.70 14.64
CA GLN A 324 -10.10 6.40 15.96
C GLN A 324 -9.10 6.56 17.12
N GLY A 325 -7.82 6.80 16.82
CA GLY A 325 -6.78 7.08 17.83
C GLY A 325 -5.86 5.91 18.17
N TYR A 326 -6.05 4.73 17.57
CA TYR A 326 -5.15 3.59 17.79
C TYR A 326 -3.77 3.83 17.17
N THR A 327 -2.74 3.23 17.78
CA THR A 327 -1.33 3.48 17.45
C THR A 327 -0.49 2.21 17.34
N ASN A 328 -0.97 1.07 17.86
CA ASN A 328 -0.30 -0.22 17.81
C ASN A 328 -1.21 -1.25 17.13
N ILE A 329 -1.40 -1.10 15.82
CA ILE A 329 -2.40 -1.87 15.08
C ILE A 329 -1.81 -3.20 14.60
N ALA A 330 -2.48 -4.31 14.88
CA ALA A 330 -2.27 -5.58 14.17
C ALA A 330 -3.00 -5.56 12.83
N PHE A 331 -2.34 -5.94 11.75
CA PHE A 331 -2.92 -5.98 10.41
C PHE A 331 -2.97 -7.41 9.90
N VAL A 332 -4.16 -7.88 9.49
CA VAL A 332 -4.31 -9.15 8.77
C VAL A 332 -4.61 -8.89 7.30
N GLY A 333 -3.80 -9.47 6.42
CA GLY A 333 -4.04 -9.35 4.99
C GLY A 333 -3.46 -10.46 4.12
N VAL A 334 -3.99 -10.57 2.92
CA VAL A 334 -3.42 -11.40 1.85
C VAL A 334 -2.17 -10.72 1.25
N PRO A 335 -1.32 -11.42 0.48
CA PRO A 335 -0.02 -10.92 0.06
C PRO A 335 -0.05 -9.55 -0.65
N CYS A 336 -1.06 -9.31 -1.48
CA CYS A 336 -1.23 -8.02 -2.16
C CYS A 336 -1.51 -6.84 -1.21
N GLN A 337 -2.17 -7.08 -0.08
CA GLN A 337 -2.38 -6.08 0.96
C GLN A 337 -1.08 -5.88 1.78
N ILE A 338 -0.34 -6.96 2.06
CA ILE A 338 0.98 -6.88 2.69
C ILE A 338 1.96 -6.08 1.84
N GLN A 339 1.94 -6.24 0.51
CA GLN A 339 2.69 -5.39 -0.42
C GLN A 339 2.31 -3.91 -0.29
N GLY A 340 1.02 -3.60 -0.07
CA GLY A 340 0.57 -2.24 0.23
C GLY A 340 1.22 -1.69 1.50
N VAL A 341 1.20 -2.45 2.59
CA VAL A 341 1.85 -2.07 3.86
C VAL A 341 3.35 -1.88 3.69
N ALA A 342 4.04 -2.86 3.09
CA ALA A 342 5.48 -2.82 2.87
C ALA A 342 5.89 -1.62 2.01
N LYS A 343 5.10 -1.33 0.95
CA LYS A 343 5.35 -0.17 0.11
C LYS A 343 5.21 1.15 0.87
N THR A 344 4.14 1.30 1.66
CA THR A 344 3.91 2.53 2.42
C THR A 344 4.93 2.75 3.52
N ASP A 345 5.46 1.69 4.11
CA ASP A 345 6.58 1.75 5.06
C ASP A 345 7.90 2.15 4.37
N ALA A 346 8.25 1.51 3.25
CA ALA A 346 9.48 1.77 2.53
C ALA A 346 9.50 3.15 1.84
N TYR A 347 8.38 3.55 1.23
CA TYR A 347 8.19 4.81 0.50
C TYR A 347 7.10 5.67 1.13
N PRO A 348 7.33 6.27 2.31
CA PRO A 348 6.28 6.97 3.04
C PRO A 348 5.92 8.33 2.43
N LEU A 349 6.47 8.75 1.29
CA LEU A 349 6.22 10.07 0.70
C LEU A 349 4.74 10.44 0.58
N GLY A 350 3.84 9.51 0.23
CA GLY A 350 2.38 9.75 0.20
C GLY A 350 1.61 9.22 1.42
N ASP A 351 2.31 8.76 2.45
CA ASP A 351 1.73 8.21 3.67
C ASP A 351 1.37 9.33 4.65
N ARG A 352 0.31 9.13 5.44
CA ARG A 352 -0.14 10.11 6.44
C ARG A 352 0.14 9.63 7.87
N TYR A 353 1.27 8.98 8.07
CA TYR A 353 1.67 8.34 9.33
C TYR A 353 0.75 7.16 9.69
N TYR A 354 0.16 6.53 8.67
CA TYR A 354 -0.68 5.35 8.86
C TYR A 354 0.16 4.09 8.95
N SER A 355 1.20 3.96 8.12
CA SER A 355 2.10 2.79 8.17
C SER A 355 2.85 2.70 9.49
N SER A 356 3.26 3.81 10.09
CA SER A 356 3.97 3.84 11.38
C SER A 356 3.13 3.37 12.57
N LYS A 357 1.80 3.32 12.42
CA LYS A 357 0.87 2.80 13.45
C LYS A 357 0.66 1.29 13.34
N ILE A 358 1.17 0.65 12.29
CA ILE A 358 1.06 -0.80 12.11
C ILE A 358 2.17 -1.45 12.95
N ASN A 359 1.79 -2.06 14.06
CA ASN A 359 2.75 -2.71 14.94
C ASN A 359 3.04 -4.16 14.53
N PHE A 360 2.04 -4.91 14.06
CA PHE A 360 2.23 -6.34 13.75
C PHE A 360 1.51 -6.73 12.46
N ILE A 361 2.19 -7.45 11.56
CA ILE A 361 1.69 -7.79 10.23
C ILE A 361 1.55 -9.30 10.09
N ILE A 362 0.33 -9.77 9.92
CA ILE A 362 0.01 -11.19 9.70
C ILE A 362 -0.45 -11.36 8.26
N SER A 363 0.24 -12.20 7.49
CA SER A 363 -0.23 -12.58 6.16
C SER A 363 -0.98 -13.90 6.16
N ILE A 364 -2.01 -14.00 5.33
CA ILE A 364 -2.63 -15.28 4.97
C ILE A 364 -2.14 -15.69 3.57
N PHE A 365 -1.76 -16.95 3.39
CA PHE A 365 -1.39 -17.49 2.06
C PHE A 365 -2.55 -17.31 1.07
N CYS A 366 -2.24 -16.95 -0.16
CA CYS A 366 -3.25 -16.67 -1.17
C CYS A 366 -2.78 -17.07 -2.56
N MET A 367 -3.59 -17.87 -3.25
CA MET A 367 -3.38 -18.17 -4.66
C MET A 367 -4.09 -17.13 -5.53
N GLU A 368 -5.41 -17.05 -5.40
CA GLU A 368 -6.33 -16.20 -6.18
C GLU A 368 -7.45 -15.67 -5.26
N ASN A 369 -8.13 -14.60 -5.68
CA ASN A 369 -9.27 -14.03 -4.97
C ASN A 369 -10.35 -13.56 -5.96
N PHE A 370 -11.59 -13.41 -5.51
CA PHE A 370 -12.76 -13.18 -6.36
C PHE A 370 -13.48 -11.88 -5.98
N LEU A 371 -13.96 -11.12 -6.96
CA LEU A 371 -14.95 -10.09 -6.65
C LEU A 371 -16.23 -10.77 -6.15
N PHE A 372 -16.98 -10.13 -5.25
CA PHE A 372 -18.16 -10.72 -4.63
C PHE A 372 -19.20 -11.16 -5.66
N ARG A 373 -19.40 -10.35 -6.70
CA ARG A 373 -20.26 -10.70 -7.84
C ARG A 373 -19.80 -12.00 -8.54
N ASN A 374 -18.49 -12.20 -8.69
CA ASN A 374 -17.93 -13.39 -9.32
C ASN A 374 -18.02 -14.60 -8.40
N LEU A 375 -17.77 -14.41 -7.09
CA LEU A 375 -17.95 -15.46 -6.08
C LEU A 375 -19.40 -15.93 -6.05
N ARG A 376 -20.36 -15.00 -6.06
CA ARG A 376 -21.79 -15.28 -6.16
C ARG A 376 -22.10 -16.12 -7.40
N SER A 377 -21.59 -15.72 -8.58
CA SER A 377 -21.78 -16.49 -9.82
C SER A 377 -21.19 -17.90 -9.76
N ILE A 378 -20.07 -18.10 -9.06
CA ILE A 378 -19.52 -19.45 -8.84
C ILE A 378 -20.49 -20.28 -7.99
N VAL A 379 -20.95 -19.74 -6.88
CA VAL A 379 -21.80 -20.46 -5.92
C VAL A 379 -23.16 -20.77 -6.54
N GLU A 380 -23.91 -19.74 -6.92
CA GLU A 380 -25.27 -19.91 -7.44
C GLU A 380 -25.25 -20.69 -8.76
N GLY A 381 -24.29 -20.40 -9.64
CA GLY A 381 -24.24 -20.99 -10.98
C GLY A 381 -23.56 -22.37 -11.09
N ARG A 382 -22.71 -22.77 -10.13
CA ARG A 382 -22.01 -24.07 -10.18
C ARG A 382 -22.39 -25.01 -9.05
N THR A 383 -23.01 -24.52 -7.98
CA THR A 383 -23.47 -25.35 -6.86
C THR A 383 -24.98 -25.32 -6.66
N GLU A 384 -25.72 -24.43 -7.34
CA GLU A 384 -27.19 -24.25 -7.19
C GLU A 384 -27.62 -23.90 -5.75
N VAL A 385 -26.67 -23.44 -4.92
CA VAL A 385 -26.91 -22.98 -3.55
C VAL A 385 -27.09 -21.47 -3.59
N ASP A 386 -28.14 -20.94 -2.96
CA ASP A 386 -28.27 -19.50 -2.77
C ASP A 386 -27.12 -18.99 -1.89
N MET A 387 -26.49 -17.88 -2.29
CA MET A 387 -25.42 -17.28 -1.50
C MET A 387 -25.83 -16.95 -0.06
N ALA A 388 -27.11 -16.65 0.17
CA ALA A 388 -27.67 -16.41 1.50
C ALA A 388 -27.64 -17.65 2.40
N ASP A 389 -27.70 -18.85 1.82
CA ASP A 389 -27.73 -20.13 2.55
C ASP A 389 -26.34 -20.73 2.77
N VAL A 390 -25.26 -20.08 2.32
CA VAL A 390 -23.91 -20.60 2.50
C VAL A 390 -23.39 -20.36 3.91
N SER A 391 -23.06 -21.44 4.63
CA SER A 391 -22.51 -21.41 5.99
C SER A 391 -20.98 -21.46 6.05
N LYS A 392 -20.31 -22.09 5.08
CA LYS A 392 -18.84 -22.16 5.01
C LYS A 392 -18.36 -22.41 3.58
N MET A 393 -17.16 -21.94 3.27
CA MET A 393 -16.48 -22.20 1.99
C MET A 393 -15.05 -22.63 2.23
N GLY A 394 -14.44 -23.29 1.25
CA GLY A 394 -13.01 -23.57 1.29
C GLY A 394 -12.43 -24.03 -0.03
N ILE A 395 -11.10 -23.99 -0.11
CA ILE A 395 -10.34 -24.58 -1.20
C ILE A 395 -9.36 -25.57 -0.61
N SER A 396 -9.51 -26.84 -0.95
CA SER A 396 -8.56 -27.89 -0.55
C SER A 396 -8.52 -28.99 -1.60
N LYS A 397 -7.35 -29.63 -1.75
CA LYS A 397 -7.14 -30.77 -2.67
C LYS A 397 -7.65 -30.48 -4.11
N GLY A 398 -7.42 -29.26 -4.59
CA GLY A 398 -7.82 -28.83 -5.95
C GLY A 398 -9.33 -28.63 -6.17
N ARG A 399 -10.13 -28.59 -5.10
CA ARG A 399 -11.57 -28.37 -5.14
C ARG A 399 -11.96 -27.14 -4.31
N PHE A 400 -12.77 -26.27 -4.91
CA PHE A 400 -13.58 -25.31 -4.17
C PHE A 400 -14.80 -26.03 -3.62
N TRP A 401 -15.12 -25.82 -2.35
CA TRP A 401 -16.27 -26.43 -1.71
C TRP A 401 -17.11 -25.41 -0.96
N VAL A 402 -18.42 -25.66 -0.96
CA VAL A 402 -19.44 -24.85 -0.29
C VAL A 402 -20.20 -25.76 0.65
N ARG A 403 -20.44 -25.30 1.87
CA ARG A 403 -21.36 -25.92 2.82
C ARG A 403 -22.56 -25.01 2.99
N SER A 404 -23.76 -25.51 2.68
CA SER A 404 -25.02 -24.81 2.92
C SER A 404 -25.41 -24.86 4.41
N ALA A 405 -26.43 -24.10 4.81
CA ALA A 405 -26.93 -24.03 6.18
C ALA A 405 -27.55 -25.36 6.65
N ASP A 406 -28.16 -26.11 5.74
CA ASP A 406 -28.70 -27.46 5.95
C ASP A 406 -27.60 -28.56 6.06
N GLY A 407 -26.33 -28.19 5.89
CA GLY A 407 -25.18 -29.09 6.02
C GLY A 407 -24.73 -29.78 4.73
N ASN A 408 -25.45 -29.60 3.61
CA ASN A 408 -25.06 -30.17 2.32
C ASN A 408 -23.71 -29.60 1.84
N ARG A 409 -22.90 -30.44 1.18
CA ARG A 409 -21.56 -30.06 0.69
C ARG A 409 -21.48 -30.20 -0.83
N PHE A 410 -21.11 -29.11 -1.47
CA PHE A 410 -20.94 -29.02 -2.91
C PHE A 410 -19.46 -28.84 -3.24
N ARG A 411 -18.99 -29.42 -4.36
CA ARG A 411 -17.57 -29.40 -4.74
C ARG A 411 -17.40 -29.09 -6.22
N VAL A 412 -16.66 -28.03 -6.52
CA VAL A 412 -16.32 -27.60 -7.88
C VAL A 412 -14.80 -27.71 -8.08
N PRO A 413 -14.31 -28.31 -9.18
CA PRO A 413 -12.88 -28.25 -9.51
C PRO A 413 -12.37 -26.82 -9.60
N VAL A 414 -11.21 -26.51 -9.01
CA VAL A 414 -10.62 -25.15 -9.05
C VAL A 414 -10.41 -24.68 -10.49
N LYS A 415 -10.06 -25.59 -11.41
CA LYS A 415 -9.93 -25.29 -12.85
C LYS A 415 -11.20 -24.71 -13.49
N HIS A 416 -12.39 -24.97 -12.94
CA HIS A 416 -13.66 -24.46 -13.48
C HIS A 416 -14.04 -23.08 -12.95
N ILE A 417 -13.36 -22.62 -11.89
CA ILE A 417 -13.62 -21.30 -11.29
C ILE A 417 -12.48 -20.31 -11.51
N LYS A 418 -11.35 -20.78 -12.09
CA LYS A 418 -10.16 -19.96 -12.33
C LYS A 418 -10.46 -18.68 -13.12
N ASP A 419 -11.31 -18.77 -14.14
CA ASP A 419 -11.66 -17.62 -15.00
C ASP A 419 -12.52 -16.55 -14.29
N TYR A 420 -13.04 -16.86 -13.09
CA TYR A 420 -13.76 -15.91 -12.25
C TYR A 420 -12.82 -15.14 -11.30
N ALA A 421 -11.56 -15.57 -11.16
CA ALA A 421 -10.59 -14.86 -10.33
C ALA A 421 -10.39 -13.43 -10.86
N GLN A 422 -10.10 -12.49 -9.97
CA GLN A 422 -9.81 -11.14 -10.41
C GLN A 422 -8.55 -11.11 -11.30
N GLU A 423 -8.58 -10.35 -12.39
CA GLU A 423 -7.51 -10.31 -13.39
C GLU A 423 -6.13 -10.01 -12.77
N SER A 424 -6.09 -9.13 -11.77
CA SER A 424 -4.84 -8.76 -11.10
C SER A 424 -4.16 -9.88 -10.32
N CYS A 425 -4.87 -10.95 -9.97
CA CYS A 425 -4.27 -12.14 -9.36
C CYS A 425 -3.28 -12.83 -10.31
N PHE A 426 -3.48 -12.71 -11.63
CA PHE A 426 -2.59 -13.27 -12.65
C PHE A 426 -1.28 -12.47 -12.85
N TYR A 427 -1.10 -11.40 -12.07
CA TYR A 427 0.14 -10.60 -12.04
C TYR A 427 0.79 -10.59 -10.64
N CYS A 428 0.23 -11.33 -9.69
CA CYS A 428 0.73 -11.38 -8.32
C CYS A 428 1.80 -12.47 -8.21
N LEU A 429 3.03 -12.08 -7.90
CA LEU A 429 4.16 -13.00 -7.74
C LEU A 429 4.38 -13.44 -6.29
N ASP A 430 3.50 -13.09 -5.37
CA ASP A 430 3.65 -13.38 -3.95
C ASP A 430 2.54 -14.32 -3.49
N PHE A 431 2.92 -15.51 -2.98
CA PHE A 431 2.00 -16.52 -2.49
C PHE A 431 1.77 -16.44 -0.98
N CYS A 432 2.83 -16.14 -0.22
CA CYS A 432 2.87 -16.34 1.22
C CYS A 432 3.02 -15.02 2.01
N GLY A 433 2.92 -13.86 1.35
CA GLY A 433 3.03 -12.55 2.00
C GLY A 433 4.44 -12.30 2.51
N GLU A 434 5.37 -12.15 1.58
CA GLU A 434 6.82 -12.18 1.80
C GLU A 434 7.31 -11.06 2.74
N HIS A 435 6.53 -9.99 2.94
CA HIS A 435 6.88 -8.82 3.75
C HIS A 435 6.08 -8.71 5.06
N SER A 436 5.56 -9.82 5.58
CA SER A 436 4.86 -9.84 6.87
C SER A 436 5.80 -10.12 8.05
N ASP A 437 5.29 -10.05 9.28
CA ASP A 437 6.01 -10.55 10.47
C ASP A 437 5.82 -12.06 10.61
N ILE A 438 4.60 -12.53 10.36
CA ILE A 438 4.22 -13.95 10.34
C ILE A 438 3.29 -14.19 9.16
N SER A 439 3.50 -15.28 8.44
CA SER A 439 2.58 -15.77 7.41
C SER A 439 1.94 -17.09 7.81
N VAL A 440 0.65 -17.26 7.52
CA VAL A 440 -0.12 -18.46 7.90
C VAL A 440 -0.90 -18.99 6.70
N GLY A 441 -0.96 -20.29 6.53
CA GLY A 441 -1.89 -20.93 5.58
C GLY A 441 -2.09 -22.41 5.82
N GLY A 442 -3.19 -22.98 5.34
CA GLY A 442 -3.50 -24.41 5.55
C GLY A 442 -2.64 -25.40 4.76
N VAL A 443 -1.99 -24.97 3.66
CA VAL A 443 -1.18 -25.89 2.82
C VAL A 443 0.18 -26.21 3.45
N GLY A 444 0.65 -27.44 3.26
CA GLY A 444 1.90 -27.93 3.86
C GLY A 444 1.74 -28.46 5.30
N SER A 445 0.52 -28.43 5.84
CA SER A 445 0.18 -28.96 7.16
C SER A 445 -1.00 -29.94 7.08
N PRO A 446 -1.15 -30.85 8.07
CA PRO A 446 -2.31 -31.73 8.17
C PRO A 446 -3.65 -30.99 8.30
N GLU A 447 -4.75 -31.70 8.06
CA GLU A 447 -6.11 -31.13 8.25
C GLU A 447 -6.30 -30.67 9.70
N GLY A 448 -6.79 -29.44 9.87
CA GLY A 448 -6.94 -28.81 11.20
C GLY A 448 -5.66 -28.15 11.72
N TYR A 449 -4.55 -28.15 10.98
CA TYR A 449 -3.33 -27.40 11.29
C TYR A 449 -3.09 -26.32 10.25
N SER A 450 -2.21 -25.38 10.57
CA SER A 450 -1.74 -24.35 9.65
C SER A 450 -0.23 -24.33 9.62
N SER A 451 0.32 -24.13 8.43
CA SER A 451 1.72 -23.80 8.24
C SER A 451 1.94 -22.35 8.64
N VAL A 452 2.97 -22.09 9.44
CA VAL A 452 3.34 -20.77 9.96
C VAL A 452 4.78 -20.46 9.58
N LEU A 453 4.99 -19.41 8.79
CA LEU A 453 6.31 -18.88 8.47
C LEU A 453 6.59 -17.66 9.34
N VAL A 454 7.59 -17.74 10.21
CA VAL A 454 8.04 -16.65 11.08
C VAL A 454 9.13 -15.87 10.35
N ARG A 455 8.93 -14.57 10.14
CA ARG A 455 9.78 -13.77 9.24
C ARG A 455 10.62 -12.73 9.96
N SER A 456 9.99 -11.70 10.50
CA SER A 456 10.71 -10.59 11.12
C SER A 456 11.20 -10.94 12.52
N GLU A 457 12.19 -10.20 13.03
CA GLU A 457 12.62 -10.30 14.43
C GLU A 457 11.46 -10.07 15.41
N LYS A 458 10.56 -9.14 15.07
CA LYS A 458 9.33 -8.89 15.84
C LYS A 458 8.43 -10.12 15.82
N GLY A 459 8.22 -10.73 14.64
CA GLY A 459 7.47 -11.97 14.46
C GLY A 459 8.04 -13.10 15.31
N LYS A 460 9.37 -13.29 15.28
CA LYS A 460 10.07 -14.30 16.08
C LYS A 460 9.91 -14.11 17.58
N LYS A 461 10.10 -12.88 18.07
CA LYS A 461 9.94 -12.55 19.49
C LYS A 461 8.51 -12.79 19.98
N VAL A 462 7.51 -12.43 19.18
CA VAL A 462 6.09 -12.68 19.54
C VAL A 462 5.79 -14.17 19.46
N PHE A 463 6.22 -14.84 18.40
CA PHE A 463 5.91 -16.25 18.17
C PHE A 463 6.56 -17.18 19.20
N SER A 464 7.75 -16.85 19.72
CA SER A 464 8.43 -17.67 20.73
C SER A 464 7.64 -17.80 22.04
N GLU A 465 6.87 -16.77 22.40
CA GLU A 465 5.98 -16.79 23.55
C GLU A 465 4.60 -17.34 23.17
N PHE A 466 4.06 -16.91 22.03
CA PHE A 466 2.77 -17.39 21.54
C PHE A 466 2.76 -18.91 21.33
N LYS A 467 3.84 -19.51 20.81
CA LYS A 467 3.87 -20.96 20.54
C LYS A 467 3.72 -21.84 21.79
N LYS A 468 3.86 -21.28 23.00
CA LYS A 468 3.63 -21.99 24.27
C LYS A 468 2.16 -22.28 24.56
N ARG A 469 1.20 -21.58 23.92
CA ARG A 469 -0.26 -21.77 24.10
C ARG A 469 -0.94 -22.58 22.99
N ILE A 470 -0.15 -23.05 22.02
CA ILE A 470 -0.65 -23.77 20.84
C ILE A 470 0.08 -25.10 20.72
N GLU A 471 -0.55 -26.03 20.02
CA GLU A 471 0.14 -27.21 19.54
C GLU A 471 0.99 -26.83 18.32
N HIS A 472 2.25 -27.26 18.30
CA HIS A 472 3.15 -26.95 17.20
C HIS A 472 4.26 -27.98 17.07
N GLU A 473 4.73 -28.14 15.84
CA GLU A 473 5.94 -28.87 15.48
C GLU A 473 6.67 -28.14 14.36
N LEU A 474 7.96 -28.46 14.15
CA LEU A 474 8.64 -27.99 12.95
C LEU A 474 7.93 -28.56 11.72
N ILE A 475 7.79 -27.74 10.69
CA ILE A 475 7.17 -28.21 9.46
C ILE A 475 8.00 -29.34 8.83
N SER A 476 7.32 -30.36 8.31
CA SER A 476 7.98 -31.48 7.65
C SER A 476 8.60 -31.05 6.30
N GLU A 477 9.59 -31.80 5.83
CA GLU A 477 10.20 -31.57 4.50
C GLU A 477 9.17 -31.65 3.37
N GLU A 478 8.23 -32.61 3.44
CA GLU A 478 7.13 -32.74 2.49
C GLU A 478 6.15 -31.55 2.56
N GLY A 479 5.88 -31.06 3.78
CA GLY A 479 5.07 -29.87 4.02
C GLY A 479 5.70 -28.63 3.38
N MET A 480 7.01 -28.42 3.59
CA MET A 480 7.76 -27.33 2.96
C MET A 480 7.81 -27.45 1.46
N LYS A 481 8.07 -28.65 0.93
CA LYS A 481 8.06 -28.90 -0.52
C LYS A 481 6.71 -28.52 -1.14
N THR A 482 5.61 -28.87 -0.49
CA THR A 482 4.26 -28.51 -0.95
C THR A 482 4.06 -26.99 -1.02
N ILE A 483 4.55 -26.25 -0.02
CA ILE A 483 4.46 -24.77 -0.01
C ILE A 483 5.32 -24.19 -1.15
N HIS A 484 6.54 -24.70 -1.34
CA HIS A 484 7.43 -24.31 -2.43
C HIS A 484 6.82 -24.57 -3.81
N ASP A 485 6.24 -25.75 -4.03
CA ASP A 485 5.64 -26.13 -5.31
C ASP A 485 4.49 -25.17 -5.66
N LEU A 486 3.63 -24.83 -4.70
CA LEU A 486 2.53 -23.88 -4.92
C LEU A 486 3.03 -22.45 -5.18
N ALA A 487 4.04 -21.98 -4.43
CA ALA A 487 4.66 -20.68 -4.67
C ALA A 487 5.31 -20.62 -6.07
N SER A 488 5.99 -21.69 -6.47
CA SER A 488 6.60 -21.85 -7.80
C SER A 488 5.55 -21.82 -8.90
N ILE A 489 4.45 -22.57 -8.77
CA ILE A 489 3.34 -22.55 -9.73
C ILE A 489 2.78 -21.13 -9.89
N LYS A 490 2.56 -20.41 -8.78
CA LYS A 490 2.05 -19.04 -8.82
C LYS A 490 3.02 -18.09 -9.54
N LYS A 491 4.28 -18.06 -9.10
CA LYS A 491 5.31 -17.17 -9.66
C LYS A 491 5.53 -17.47 -11.15
N SER A 492 5.77 -18.73 -11.52
CA SER A 492 6.05 -19.11 -12.90
C SER A 492 4.88 -18.84 -13.85
N THR A 493 3.63 -19.13 -13.43
CA THR A 493 2.44 -18.88 -14.25
C THR A 493 2.23 -17.39 -14.45
N ASN A 494 2.33 -16.60 -13.39
CA ASN A 494 2.05 -15.17 -13.43
C ASN A 494 3.17 -14.37 -14.10
N SER A 495 4.44 -14.81 -14.00
CA SER A 495 5.54 -14.23 -14.76
C SER A 495 5.33 -14.33 -16.28
N LYS A 496 4.86 -15.48 -16.78
CA LYS A 496 4.50 -15.65 -18.19
C LYS A 496 3.38 -14.69 -18.62
N THR A 497 2.40 -14.46 -17.76
CA THR A 497 1.33 -13.49 -18.02
C THR A 497 1.88 -12.06 -18.10
N ILE A 498 2.81 -11.70 -17.20
CA ILE A 498 3.48 -10.39 -17.20
C ILE A 498 4.32 -10.21 -18.47
N GLU A 499 5.08 -11.22 -18.89
CA GLU A 499 5.89 -11.20 -20.12
C GLU A 499 5.03 -10.96 -21.36
N ARG A 500 3.93 -11.70 -21.51
CA ARG A 500 2.97 -11.49 -22.61
C ARG A 500 2.40 -10.08 -22.64
N ARG A 501 2.16 -9.49 -21.48
CA ARG A 501 1.65 -8.13 -21.34
C ARG A 501 2.69 -7.10 -21.78
N LYS A 502 3.96 -7.31 -21.43
CA LYS A 502 5.11 -6.51 -21.93
C LYS A 502 5.26 -6.61 -23.45
N GLU A 503 5.14 -7.79 -24.03
CA GLU A 503 5.20 -8.01 -25.49
C GLU A 503 4.12 -7.20 -26.23
N LYS A 504 2.93 -7.11 -25.64
CA LYS A 504 1.81 -6.29 -26.15
C LYS A 504 1.93 -4.79 -25.87
N LYS A 505 3.02 -4.35 -25.22
CA LYS A 505 3.20 -2.96 -24.73
C LYS A 505 2.06 -2.49 -23.82
N GLU A 506 1.37 -3.42 -23.18
CA GLU A 506 0.36 -3.12 -22.17
C GLU A 506 1.06 -2.76 -20.85
N ARG A 507 0.43 -1.90 -20.05
CA ARG A 507 0.98 -1.53 -18.75
C ARG A 507 1.13 -2.78 -17.88
N VAL A 508 2.33 -2.98 -17.36
CA VAL A 508 2.61 -3.93 -16.30
C VAL A 508 2.94 -3.16 -15.04
N THR A 509 2.69 -3.77 -13.89
CA THR A 509 3.43 -3.37 -12.69
C THR A 509 4.91 -3.49 -12.92
N LEU A 510 5.65 -2.67 -12.19
CA LEU A 510 7.11 -2.65 -12.12
C LEU A 510 7.65 -1.73 -13.21
N PHE A 511 8.02 -0.52 -12.79
CA PHE A 511 9.27 0.05 -13.30
C PHE A 511 10.36 -0.99 -13.01
N LEU A 512 10.63 -1.83 -14.01
CA LEU A 512 11.98 -2.32 -14.27
C LEU A 512 12.68 -1.28 -15.13
#